data_AF-A0A0S9BSX0-F1
#
_entry.id   AF-A0A0S9BSX0-F1
#
_cell.length_a   1.000
_cell.length_b   1.000
_cell.length_c   1.000
_cell.angle_alpha   90.00
_cell.angle_beta   90.00
_cell.angle_gamma   90.00
#
_symmetry.space_group_name_H-M   'P 1'
#
loop_
_entity.id
_entity.type
_entity.pdbx_description
1 polymer ?
#
loop_
_entity_poly.entity_id
_entity_poly.type
_entity_poly.pdbx_seq_one_letter_code
_entity_poly.pdbx_strand_id
1 'polypeptide(L)'
;MKKKLLLITAVIVGLTAGPLTVGPAFADDATVAPTPTTLAATPTGTPTPTGTAPVPAVPAPEGTATATATATAKPTAEETLPLVEPTPTPSPTEEPTPPAFVVQGPFEAKWTSLKGAAGPLGEPTANQVCSLGVCSQAFEGGSIFWTSATGAHPVLRTEGHTGPRWHAKGGLALYGHPVTDETAVSGGTLQKFSSGRVVAWTGTKFLEFSARSGIGSRWAAAGGEAVLGLPVAAEACGLKASGCFQQFDKGQIYWAPGIGGHVVWGGILGRWKAGGAQNSVLGYPVTEETCGLTASGCVQRFQGGSIFWSPATGPHVARGAIGSRYSAVGSSRSMLGYPLASETCGQAASGCVQRFQGGRIYWSPTTGAWISGRGIDSKFISAGGPGGSLGYPIASERCVGSACVQSYQRGEITWSRSAGTRVYGMSECHKLNNGQSKYPTHGANRVLLTWTSGYGVSHATNLYCMNVAGAYVPDWRTDGYVGASGFKPPGVPSGPTRNLYSPTGSYSVTEAFGLGNPGTKLPYRTLNPRSRWGGNPWTATYNKYHESSSWVGYDENMWWFASGGYYRQGAVINYNRPNIVQDAGFAIFLHMNKVPTAGCISLDDWAVVDYLRKSTPGDRIIMGTYGSLFR
;
A
#
# COMPACT_ATOMS: atom_id res chain seq x y z
N MET A 1 11.38 -0.70 -67.34
CA MET A 1 11.17 -2.04 -67.94
C MET A 1 10.54 -2.97 -66.90
N LYS A 2 9.84 -4.06 -67.28
CA LYS A 2 9.21 -5.03 -66.35
C LYS A 2 9.80 -6.44 -66.51
N LYS A 3 10.10 -7.13 -65.40
CA LYS A 3 10.18 -8.60 -65.18
C LYS A 3 10.22 -8.81 -63.65
N LYS A 4 9.23 -9.48 -63.06
CA LYS A 4 9.19 -10.92 -62.69
C LYS A 4 10.42 -11.36 -61.86
N LEU A 5 10.35 -11.73 -60.57
CA LEU A 5 9.47 -12.64 -59.77
C LEU A 5 10.07 -14.06 -59.64
N LEU A 6 10.48 -14.42 -58.42
CA LEU A 6 10.30 -15.66 -57.62
C LEU A 6 11.08 -15.39 -56.28
N LEU A 7 10.66 -15.63 -55.03
CA LEU A 7 9.91 -16.72 -54.34
C LEU A 7 10.82 -17.89 -53.94
N ILE A 8 10.99 -18.15 -52.62
CA ILE A 8 11.19 -19.49 -51.98
C ILE A 8 11.25 -19.42 -50.43
N THR A 9 10.60 -20.42 -49.79
CA THR A 9 10.60 -20.86 -48.36
C THR A 9 10.58 -19.87 -47.19
N ALA A 10 9.59 -20.06 -46.32
CA ALA A 10 9.73 -19.80 -44.88
C ALA A 10 10.49 -20.95 -44.18
N VAL A 11 11.12 -20.67 -43.04
CA VAL A 11 11.61 -21.68 -42.09
C VAL A 11 11.04 -21.36 -40.72
N ILE A 12 10.33 -22.32 -40.12
CA ILE A 12 9.79 -22.19 -38.76
C ILE A 12 10.83 -22.70 -37.78
N VAL A 13 11.29 -21.84 -36.88
CA VAL A 13 12.00 -22.23 -35.64
C VAL A 13 11.23 -21.66 -34.47
N GLY A 14 10.60 -22.54 -33.68
CA GLY A 14 9.90 -22.15 -32.47
C GLY A 14 10.88 -21.80 -31.35
N LEU A 15 10.82 -20.56 -30.87
CA LEU A 15 11.49 -20.12 -29.64
C LEU A 15 10.43 -19.59 -28.68
N THR A 16 10.25 -20.28 -27.56
CA THR A 16 9.20 -20.00 -26.58
C THR A 16 9.49 -18.73 -25.80
N ALA A 17 8.79 -17.65 -26.15
CA ALA A 17 8.85 -16.37 -25.43
C ALA A 17 8.16 -16.48 -24.06
N GLY A 18 8.88 -16.97 -23.05
CA GLY A 18 8.46 -16.84 -21.65
C GLY A 18 8.55 -15.37 -21.20
N PRO A 19 7.51 -14.80 -20.58
CA PRO A 19 7.51 -13.39 -20.19
C PRO A 19 8.48 -13.13 -19.03
N LEU A 20 9.61 -12.48 -19.32
CA LEU A 20 10.50 -11.92 -18.31
C LEU A 20 9.83 -10.70 -17.64
N THR A 21 8.99 -10.96 -16.64
CA THR A 21 8.40 -9.91 -15.80
C THR A 21 9.47 -9.27 -14.92
N VAL A 22 10.11 -8.22 -15.43
CA VAL A 22 10.95 -7.33 -14.63
C VAL A 22 10.05 -6.65 -13.59
N GLY A 23 10.18 -7.05 -12.33
CA GLY A 23 9.50 -6.36 -11.23
C GLY A 23 10.04 -4.93 -11.09
N PRO A 24 9.19 -3.94 -10.78
CA PRO A 24 9.64 -2.56 -10.62
C PRO A 24 10.62 -2.47 -9.45
N ALA A 25 11.73 -1.77 -9.66
CA ALA A 25 12.60 -1.35 -8.56
C ALA A 25 11.82 -0.41 -7.63
N PHE A 26 12.12 -0.46 -6.33
CA PHE A 26 11.55 0.47 -5.37
C PHE A 26 12.00 1.90 -5.68
N ALA A 27 11.11 2.88 -5.55
CA ALA A 27 11.49 4.28 -5.47
C ALA A 27 12.17 4.52 -4.11
N ASP A 28 13.28 5.25 -4.10
CA ASP A 28 14.00 5.59 -2.88
C ASP A 28 13.15 6.51 -1.97
N ASP A 29 13.17 6.25 -0.65
CA ASP A 29 12.41 7.04 0.33
C ASP A 29 12.96 8.48 0.41
N ALA A 30 12.16 9.47 0.01
CA ALA A 30 12.49 10.88 0.22
C ALA A 30 12.42 11.24 1.72
N THR A 31 13.47 11.88 2.25
CA THR A 31 13.60 12.20 3.67
C THR A 31 12.66 13.33 4.11
N VAL A 32 11.75 13.04 5.05
CA VAL A 32 10.90 14.05 5.71
C VAL A 32 11.43 14.31 7.13
N ALA A 33 11.70 15.58 7.45
CA ALA A 33 12.18 15.99 8.77
C ALA A 33 11.02 16.13 9.79
N PRO A 34 11.25 15.82 11.08
CA PRO A 34 10.22 15.94 12.12
C PRO A 34 10.13 17.36 12.71
N THR A 35 8.92 17.88 12.82
CA THR A 35 8.60 19.10 13.60
C THR A 35 8.07 18.68 14.98
N PRO A 36 8.57 19.26 16.10
CA PRO A 36 8.06 18.94 17.43
C PRO A 36 6.80 19.76 17.78
N THR A 37 5.83 19.13 18.43
CA THR A 37 4.69 19.83 19.06
C THR A 37 4.46 19.27 20.45
N THR A 38 4.68 20.08 21.48
CA THR A 38 4.43 19.75 22.89
C THR A 38 3.53 20.81 23.52
N LEU A 39 2.33 20.42 23.93
CA LEU A 39 1.53 21.15 24.92
C LEU A 39 0.97 20.16 25.93
N ALA A 40 1.07 20.51 27.21
CA ALA A 40 0.59 19.69 28.32
C ALA A 40 -0.89 19.96 28.62
N ALA A 41 -1.55 19.00 29.25
CA ALA A 41 -2.93 19.14 29.73
C ALA A 41 -2.97 19.01 31.26
N THR A 42 -3.59 19.98 31.92
CA THR A 42 -3.80 20.01 33.38
C THR A 42 -5.20 19.46 33.70
N PRO A 43 -5.37 18.58 34.70
CA PRO A 43 -6.68 18.00 35.02
C PRO A 43 -7.48 18.85 36.02
N THR A 44 -8.81 18.93 35.84
CA THR A 44 -9.74 19.54 36.80
C THR A 44 -11.08 18.79 36.91
N GLY A 45 -11.37 18.34 38.13
CA GLY A 45 -12.68 18.11 38.78
C GLY A 45 -13.92 17.64 38.02
N THR A 46 -14.51 16.53 38.49
CA THR A 46 -15.94 16.19 38.28
C THR A 46 -16.53 15.57 39.56
N PRO A 47 -17.68 16.06 40.07
CA PRO A 47 -18.46 15.39 41.11
C PRO A 47 -19.70 14.65 40.57
N THR A 48 -19.97 13.45 41.11
CA THR A 48 -21.26 12.72 41.14
C THR A 48 -22.00 13.06 42.46
N PRO A 49 -23.23 12.58 42.80
CA PRO A 49 -24.12 11.55 42.20
C PRO A 49 -25.51 12.16 41.81
N THR A 50 -26.67 11.50 41.57
CA THR A 50 -27.36 10.31 42.15
C THR A 50 -28.58 9.93 41.28
N GLY A 51 -29.14 8.70 41.34
CA GLY A 51 -30.53 8.47 40.87
C GLY A 51 -30.93 7.05 40.40
N THR A 52 -31.53 6.28 41.31
CA THR A 52 -32.14 4.93 41.26
C THR A 52 -33.14 4.61 40.11
N ALA A 53 -33.36 3.31 39.82
CA ALA A 53 -34.40 2.74 38.93
C ALA A 53 -35.76 2.48 39.68
N PRO A 54 -36.81 1.71 39.24
CA PRO A 54 -36.83 0.47 38.42
C PRO A 54 -38.00 0.35 37.37
N VAL A 55 -38.28 -0.88 36.89
CA VAL A 55 -39.28 -1.28 35.86
C VAL A 55 -40.23 -2.37 36.42
N PRO A 56 -41.53 -2.35 36.09
CA PRO A 56 -42.23 -3.49 35.43
C PRO A 56 -43.35 -3.01 34.46
N ALA A 57 -44.11 -3.82 33.71
CA ALA A 57 -43.97 -5.12 33.00
C ALA A 57 -45.23 -5.29 32.09
N VAL A 58 -45.30 -6.31 31.23
CA VAL A 58 -46.46 -6.60 30.34
C VAL A 58 -47.42 -7.62 30.98
N PRO A 59 -48.70 -7.74 30.55
CA PRO A 59 -49.06 -8.89 29.72
C PRO A 59 -50.18 -8.67 28.66
N ALA A 60 -50.33 -9.66 27.76
CA ALA A 60 -51.55 -9.96 26.99
C ALA A 60 -51.97 -11.42 27.30
N PRO A 61 -53.14 -11.94 26.85
CA PRO A 61 -53.11 -12.74 25.59
C PRO A 61 -54.42 -12.83 24.75
N GLU A 62 -54.20 -13.23 23.49
CA GLU A 62 -54.93 -14.15 22.56
C GLU A 62 -56.45 -14.49 22.67
N GLY A 63 -57.08 -14.70 21.50
CA GLY A 63 -58.45 -15.26 21.35
C GLY A 63 -59.00 -15.36 19.91
N THR A 64 -58.71 -16.45 19.20
CA THR A 64 -59.26 -16.90 17.89
C THR A 64 -60.76 -17.28 17.93
N ALA A 65 -61.57 -17.42 16.85
CA ALA A 65 -61.52 -17.12 15.38
C ALA A 65 -63.01 -17.12 14.87
N THR A 66 -63.51 -17.39 13.64
CA THR A 66 -63.06 -17.99 12.35
C THR A 66 -64.08 -17.65 11.21
N ALA A 67 -63.96 -18.27 10.01
CA ALA A 67 -64.99 -18.46 8.94
C ALA A 67 -65.31 -17.28 7.98
N THR A 68 -65.60 -17.46 6.67
CA THR A 68 -65.36 -18.52 5.66
C THR A 68 -65.38 -17.89 4.25
N ALA A 69 -64.76 -18.50 3.23
CA ALA A 69 -64.58 -17.94 1.87
C ALA A 69 -65.66 -18.33 0.81
N THR A 70 -65.58 -17.65 -0.34
CA THR A 70 -66.51 -17.59 -1.49
C THR A 70 -66.62 -18.86 -2.35
N ALA A 71 -67.79 -19.06 -2.99
CA ALA A 71 -67.95 -19.83 -4.24
C ALA A 71 -69.08 -19.26 -5.12
N THR A 72 -69.06 -19.54 -6.43
CA THR A 72 -69.88 -18.87 -7.48
C THR A 72 -70.88 -19.80 -8.18
N ALA A 73 -72.00 -19.27 -8.67
CA ALA A 73 -72.87 -19.95 -9.65
C ALA A 73 -73.58 -18.95 -10.59
N LYS A 74 -74.12 -19.44 -11.73
CA LYS A 74 -74.58 -18.65 -12.89
C LYS A 74 -75.99 -19.10 -13.33
N PRO A 75 -76.91 -18.18 -13.74
CA PRO A 75 -78.19 -18.54 -14.37
C PRO A 75 -78.05 -18.83 -15.88
N THR A 76 -78.96 -19.62 -16.45
CA THR A 76 -78.97 -20.00 -17.87
C THR A 76 -80.41 -20.24 -18.37
N ALA A 77 -80.69 -19.89 -19.64
CA ALA A 77 -81.86 -20.30 -20.45
C ALA A 77 -83.27 -19.75 -20.02
N GLU A 78 -84.26 -19.61 -20.91
CA GLU A 78 -84.32 -19.79 -22.38
C GLU A 78 -85.47 -19.00 -23.04
N GLU A 79 -85.36 -18.76 -24.37
CA GLU A 79 -86.42 -18.54 -25.40
C GLU A 79 -87.61 -17.55 -25.19
N THR A 80 -88.27 -16.99 -26.21
CA THR A 80 -88.22 -17.17 -27.69
C THR A 80 -88.37 -15.84 -28.46
N LEU A 81 -88.22 -15.89 -29.79
CA LEU A 81 -88.29 -14.79 -30.79
C LEU A 81 -89.59 -14.91 -31.64
N PRO A 82 -89.82 -14.12 -32.72
CA PRO A 82 -89.74 -12.65 -32.88
C PRO A 82 -91.02 -12.06 -33.57
N LEU A 83 -91.08 -10.73 -33.76
CA LEU A 83 -91.79 -10.12 -34.90
C LEU A 83 -90.96 -8.96 -35.50
N VAL A 84 -91.11 -8.74 -36.81
CA VAL A 84 -90.43 -7.71 -37.63
C VAL A 84 -91.41 -6.55 -37.86
N GLU A 85 -90.99 -5.28 -37.88
CA GLU A 85 -90.75 -4.44 -39.08
C GLU A 85 -90.96 -2.94 -38.67
N PRO A 86 -90.56 -1.88 -39.43
CA PRO A 86 -89.44 -1.65 -40.34
C PRO A 86 -88.39 -0.67 -39.75
N THR A 87 -87.35 -0.32 -40.51
CA THR A 87 -86.33 0.69 -40.15
C THR A 87 -86.81 2.14 -40.34
N PRO A 88 -86.69 3.03 -39.32
CA PRO A 88 -86.79 4.48 -39.51
C PRO A 88 -85.42 5.18 -39.63
N THR A 89 -85.45 6.32 -40.34
CA THR A 89 -84.41 7.37 -40.52
C THR A 89 -83.59 7.69 -39.26
N PRO A 90 -82.28 8.03 -39.38
CA PRO A 90 -81.44 8.35 -38.22
C PRO A 90 -81.94 9.54 -37.40
N SER A 91 -81.86 9.39 -36.07
CA SER A 91 -81.99 10.49 -35.10
C SER A 91 -80.90 11.56 -35.32
N PRO A 92 -81.17 12.83 -34.95
CA PRO A 92 -80.16 13.88 -35.05
C PRO A 92 -78.96 13.58 -34.16
N THR A 93 -77.76 13.94 -34.63
CA THR A 93 -76.54 13.93 -33.82
C THR A 93 -76.73 14.85 -32.62
N GLU A 94 -76.65 14.30 -31.41
CA GLU A 94 -76.60 15.07 -30.18
C GLU A 94 -75.30 15.90 -30.18
N GLU A 95 -75.43 17.23 -30.20
CA GLU A 95 -74.28 18.13 -30.21
C GLU A 95 -73.55 18.00 -28.86
N PRO A 96 -72.26 17.59 -28.84
CA PRO A 96 -71.61 17.19 -27.60
C PRO A 96 -71.48 18.39 -26.66
N THR A 97 -72.14 18.29 -25.50
CA THR A 97 -72.07 19.30 -24.44
C THR A 97 -70.60 19.56 -24.12
N PRO A 98 -70.09 20.81 -24.26
CA PRO A 98 -68.68 21.06 -24.06
C PRO A 98 -68.28 20.67 -22.62
N PRO A 99 -67.14 19.97 -22.43
CA PRO A 99 -66.75 19.46 -21.12
C PRO A 99 -66.63 20.62 -20.14
N ALA A 100 -67.27 20.48 -18.97
CA ALA A 100 -67.44 21.58 -18.00
C ALA A 100 -66.11 22.19 -17.53
N PHE A 101 -65.02 21.42 -17.63
CA PHE A 101 -63.65 21.87 -17.40
C PHE A 101 -62.72 21.35 -18.50
N VAL A 102 -61.82 22.22 -18.97
CA VAL A 102 -60.89 21.90 -20.06
C VAL A 102 -59.56 21.41 -19.48
N VAL A 103 -59.10 20.23 -19.90
CA VAL A 103 -57.74 19.74 -19.66
C VAL A 103 -56.94 20.02 -20.93
N GLN A 104 -55.87 20.82 -20.82
CA GLN A 104 -55.09 21.26 -21.98
C GLN A 104 -53.57 21.19 -21.74
N GLY A 105 -52.80 20.92 -22.79
CA GLY A 105 -51.34 21.07 -22.80
C GLY A 105 -50.60 20.08 -21.88
N PRO A 106 -49.68 20.52 -21.00
CA PRO A 106 -48.94 19.60 -20.13
C PRO A 106 -49.81 18.75 -19.20
N PHE A 107 -50.98 19.28 -18.80
CA PHE A 107 -51.95 18.56 -17.99
C PHE A 107 -52.67 17.48 -18.78
N GLU A 108 -53.06 17.79 -20.01
CA GLU A 108 -53.73 16.89 -20.95
C GLU A 108 -52.80 15.73 -21.33
N ALA A 109 -51.56 16.04 -21.74
CA ALA A 109 -50.54 15.03 -22.00
C ALA A 109 -50.34 14.09 -20.79
N LYS A 110 -50.37 14.63 -19.56
CA LYS A 110 -50.20 13.82 -18.35
C LYS A 110 -51.45 13.02 -17.97
N TRP A 111 -52.63 13.60 -18.05
CA TRP A 111 -53.92 12.93 -17.80
C TRP A 111 -54.15 11.80 -18.82
N THR A 112 -53.91 12.05 -20.11
CA THR A 112 -53.94 11.04 -21.17
C THR A 112 -52.89 9.94 -20.96
N SER A 113 -51.68 10.26 -20.48
CA SER A 113 -50.68 9.22 -20.10
C SER A 113 -51.14 8.30 -18.95
N LEU A 114 -52.15 8.73 -18.19
CA LEU A 114 -52.79 8.00 -17.10
C LEU A 114 -54.13 7.37 -17.52
N LYS A 115 -54.47 7.34 -18.81
CA LYS A 115 -55.74 6.87 -19.42
C LYS A 115 -56.94 7.83 -19.32
N GLY A 116 -56.71 9.10 -19.01
CA GLY A 116 -57.74 10.14 -18.97
C GLY A 116 -58.84 9.85 -17.93
N ALA A 117 -60.10 10.06 -18.32
CA ALA A 117 -61.29 9.80 -17.49
C ALA A 117 -61.39 8.35 -17.00
N ALA A 118 -60.95 7.37 -17.80
CA ALA A 118 -60.87 5.96 -17.43
C ALA A 118 -59.60 5.61 -16.62
N GLY A 119 -58.90 6.63 -16.11
CA GLY A 119 -57.67 6.55 -15.34
C GLY A 119 -57.85 6.85 -13.85
N PRO A 120 -56.77 6.73 -13.04
CA PRO A 120 -56.81 6.89 -11.59
C PRO A 120 -57.04 8.35 -11.12
N LEU A 121 -57.17 9.29 -12.07
CA LEU A 121 -57.56 10.67 -11.80
C LEU A 121 -59.06 10.92 -12.00
N GLY A 122 -59.78 10.11 -12.78
CA GLY A 122 -61.17 10.41 -13.17
C GLY A 122 -61.27 11.69 -14.00
N GLU A 123 -62.47 12.29 -14.00
CA GLU A 123 -62.76 13.52 -14.74
C GLU A 123 -62.17 14.77 -14.06
N PRO A 124 -61.92 15.87 -14.80
CA PRO A 124 -61.52 17.14 -14.21
C PRO A 124 -62.68 17.76 -13.41
N THR A 125 -62.37 18.29 -12.23
CA THR A 125 -63.35 18.96 -11.34
C THR A 125 -63.11 20.46 -11.22
N ALA A 126 -62.09 20.98 -11.91
CA ALA A 126 -61.79 22.40 -12.04
C ALA A 126 -61.00 22.67 -13.33
N ASN A 127 -61.05 23.93 -13.79
CA ASN A 127 -60.10 24.45 -14.77
C ASN A 127 -58.71 24.66 -14.15
N GLN A 128 -57.69 24.86 -14.98
CA GLN A 128 -56.31 25.08 -14.55
C GLN A 128 -56.15 26.39 -13.78
N VAL A 129 -55.45 26.35 -12.66
CA VAL A 129 -55.11 27.54 -11.84
C VAL A 129 -53.59 27.65 -11.74
N CYS A 130 -53.04 28.80 -12.12
CA CYS A 130 -51.60 29.08 -12.06
C CYS A 130 -51.30 30.23 -11.11
N SER A 131 -50.32 30.05 -10.22
CA SER A 131 -49.83 31.09 -9.30
C SER A 131 -48.34 30.89 -9.00
N LEU A 132 -47.57 31.97 -8.99
CA LEU A 132 -46.14 31.99 -8.64
C LEU A 132 -45.28 30.93 -9.37
N GLY A 133 -45.61 30.61 -10.63
CA GLY A 133 -44.88 29.63 -11.45
C GLY A 133 -45.28 28.17 -11.23
N VAL A 134 -46.24 27.89 -10.34
CA VAL A 134 -46.86 26.57 -10.16
C VAL A 134 -48.27 26.61 -10.72
N CYS A 135 -48.60 25.67 -11.59
CA CYS A 135 -49.97 25.44 -12.05
C CYS A 135 -50.53 24.16 -11.43
N SER A 136 -51.83 24.09 -11.21
CA SER A 136 -52.53 22.87 -10.79
C SER A 136 -53.90 22.72 -11.46
N GLN A 137 -54.37 21.48 -11.51
CA GLN A 137 -55.73 21.14 -11.95
C GLN A 137 -56.27 20.01 -11.06
N ALA A 138 -57.51 20.15 -10.61
CA ALA A 138 -58.18 19.19 -9.74
C ALA A 138 -58.99 18.17 -10.57
N PHE A 139 -59.01 16.93 -10.10
CA PHE A 139 -59.74 15.81 -10.68
C PHE A 139 -60.42 15.00 -9.55
N GLU A 140 -61.36 14.12 -9.88
CA GLU A 140 -62.10 13.30 -8.91
C GLU A 140 -61.19 12.37 -8.07
N GLY A 141 -60.23 11.74 -8.73
CA GLY A 141 -59.22 10.84 -8.15
C GLY A 141 -57.93 11.53 -7.69
N GLY A 142 -57.78 12.85 -7.83
CA GLY A 142 -56.54 13.52 -7.39
C GLY A 142 -56.35 14.97 -7.82
N SER A 143 -55.10 15.33 -8.11
CA SER A 143 -54.72 16.63 -8.70
C SER A 143 -53.41 16.48 -9.47
N ILE A 144 -53.32 17.11 -10.64
CA ILE A 144 -52.04 17.29 -11.34
C ILE A 144 -51.46 18.65 -10.95
N PHE A 145 -50.14 18.71 -10.78
CA PHE A 145 -49.38 19.94 -10.62
C PHE A 145 -48.32 20.02 -11.72
N TRP A 146 -48.08 21.21 -12.26
CA TRP A 146 -47.05 21.47 -13.27
C TRP A 146 -46.16 22.64 -12.85
N THR A 147 -44.86 22.51 -13.13
CA THR A 147 -43.90 23.62 -13.16
C THR A 147 -43.03 23.50 -14.40
N SER A 148 -42.45 24.61 -14.86
CA SER A 148 -41.47 24.61 -15.96
C SER A 148 -40.17 23.86 -15.62
N ALA A 149 -39.87 23.64 -14.34
CA ALA A 149 -38.66 22.95 -13.88
C ALA A 149 -38.82 21.41 -13.79
N THR A 150 -40.05 20.90 -13.66
CA THR A 150 -40.32 19.47 -13.42
C THR A 150 -41.20 18.83 -14.49
N GLY A 151 -42.06 19.59 -15.15
CA GLY A 151 -43.19 19.06 -15.89
C GLY A 151 -44.39 18.74 -14.98
N ALA A 152 -45.34 17.96 -15.51
CA ALA A 152 -46.61 17.65 -14.87
C ALA A 152 -46.57 16.34 -14.08
N HIS A 153 -46.93 16.39 -12.80
CA HIS A 153 -46.95 15.25 -11.89
C HIS A 153 -48.29 15.15 -11.12
N PRO A 154 -48.86 13.94 -10.98
CA PRO A 154 -50.07 13.73 -10.20
C PRO A 154 -49.77 13.56 -8.70
N VAL A 155 -50.72 13.96 -7.86
CA VAL A 155 -50.96 13.32 -6.57
C VAL A 155 -52.32 12.63 -6.66
N LEU A 156 -52.33 11.31 -6.42
CA LEU A 156 -53.55 10.51 -6.40
C LEU A 156 -54.17 10.53 -4.99
N ARG A 157 -55.50 10.54 -4.91
CA ARG A 157 -56.28 10.69 -3.67
C ARG A 157 -56.68 9.34 -3.08
N THR A 158 -57.02 8.40 -3.93
CA THR A 158 -57.59 7.08 -3.62
C THR A 158 -56.72 5.90 -4.09
N GLU A 159 -55.85 6.13 -5.07
CA GLU A 159 -54.92 5.13 -5.62
C GLU A 159 -53.46 5.43 -5.28
N GLY A 160 -52.59 4.42 -5.44
CA GLY A 160 -51.21 4.47 -4.98
C GLY A 160 -51.09 4.39 -3.45
N HIS A 161 -49.97 4.85 -2.91
CA HIS A 161 -49.69 4.86 -1.48
C HIS A 161 -49.20 6.23 -1.00
N THR A 162 -48.30 6.87 -1.76
CA THR A 162 -47.71 8.16 -1.36
C THR A 162 -48.68 9.32 -1.53
N GLY A 163 -49.56 9.24 -2.54
CA GLY A 163 -50.62 10.22 -2.77
C GLY A 163 -51.66 10.29 -1.64
N PRO A 164 -52.32 9.18 -1.27
CA PRO A 164 -53.24 9.15 -0.13
C PRO A 164 -52.58 9.60 1.17
N ARG A 165 -51.29 9.27 1.38
CA ARG A 165 -50.48 9.74 2.52
C ARG A 165 -50.27 11.26 2.50
N TRP A 166 -49.97 11.86 1.34
CA TRP A 166 -49.82 13.31 1.16
C TRP A 166 -51.11 14.04 1.55
N HIS A 167 -52.27 13.58 1.02
CA HIS A 167 -53.58 14.13 1.36
C HIS A 167 -53.87 14.04 2.86
N ALA A 168 -53.67 12.86 3.48
CA ALA A 168 -54.02 12.60 4.87
C ALA A 168 -53.13 13.29 5.93
N LYS A 169 -52.04 13.97 5.53
CA LYS A 169 -51.09 14.60 6.46
C LYS A 169 -50.88 16.12 6.30
N GLY A 170 -51.56 16.77 5.36
CA GLY A 170 -51.52 18.23 5.18
C GLY A 170 -51.17 18.70 3.77
N GLY A 171 -51.00 17.78 2.83
CA GLY A 171 -50.89 18.04 1.40
C GLY A 171 -49.92 19.18 1.03
N LEU A 172 -50.42 20.12 0.23
CA LEU A 172 -49.64 21.23 -0.32
C LEU A 172 -48.94 22.08 0.76
N ALA A 173 -49.55 22.23 1.94
CA ALA A 173 -48.99 23.05 3.03
C ALA A 173 -47.80 22.37 3.75
N LEU A 174 -47.79 21.04 3.86
CA LEU A 174 -46.72 20.30 4.54
C LEU A 174 -45.63 19.79 3.59
N TYR A 175 -46.01 19.37 2.39
CA TYR A 175 -45.13 18.72 1.42
C TYR A 175 -44.81 19.59 0.20
N GLY A 176 -45.60 20.61 -0.11
CA GLY A 176 -45.56 21.26 -1.42
C GLY A 176 -46.16 20.37 -2.51
N HIS A 177 -46.03 20.83 -3.76
CA HIS A 177 -46.49 20.08 -4.93
C HIS A 177 -45.55 18.91 -5.24
N PRO A 178 -45.99 17.86 -5.93
CA PRO A 178 -45.11 16.80 -6.42
C PRO A 178 -44.05 17.36 -7.38
N VAL A 179 -42.86 16.76 -7.35
CA VAL A 179 -41.77 16.95 -8.32
C VAL A 179 -41.35 15.63 -8.98
N THR A 180 -42.06 14.55 -8.67
CA THR A 180 -42.14 13.30 -9.43
C THR A 180 -43.55 12.74 -9.35
N ASP A 181 -43.87 11.81 -10.25
CA ASP A 181 -44.96 10.86 -10.06
C ASP A 181 -44.68 9.94 -8.83
N GLU A 182 -45.67 9.15 -8.41
CA GLU A 182 -45.42 8.00 -7.53
C GLU A 182 -44.70 6.90 -8.33
N THR A 183 -43.42 6.69 -8.03
CA THR A 183 -42.54 5.72 -8.71
C THR A 183 -42.50 4.40 -7.95
N ALA A 184 -42.71 3.29 -8.65
CA ALA A 184 -42.50 1.95 -8.10
C ALA A 184 -41.00 1.62 -8.01
N VAL A 185 -40.57 1.07 -6.88
CA VAL A 185 -39.18 0.71 -6.55
C VAL A 185 -39.18 -0.68 -5.90
N SER A 186 -38.05 -1.39 -5.93
CA SER A 186 -37.89 -2.61 -5.13
C SER A 186 -38.27 -2.34 -3.67
N GLY A 187 -39.27 -3.08 -3.15
CA GLY A 187 -39.79 -2.94 -1.80
C GLY A 187 -40.97 -1.96 -1.61
N GLY A 188 -41.45 -1.26 -2.65
CA GLY A 188 -42.66 -0.45 -2.56
C GLY A 188 -42.71 0.75 -3.52
N THR A 189 -43.09 1.93 -3.02
CA THR A 189 -43.27 3.14 -3.85
C THR A 189 -42.68 4.39 -3.21
N LEU A 190 -42.50 5.43 -4.03
CA LEU A 190 -41.72 6.62 -3.74
C LEU A 190 -42.31 7.85 -4.44
N GLN A 191 -42.44 8.96 -3.73
CA GLN A 191 -42.74 10.26 -4.35
C GLN A 191 -41.98 11.41 -3.68
N LYS A 192 -41.55 12.36 -4.50
CA LYS A 192 -40.73 13.51 -4.11
C LYS A 192 -41.56 14.79 -4.26
N PHE A 193 -41.42 15.74 -3.34
CA PHE A 193 -42.23 16.96 -3.29
C PHE A 193 -41.38 18.24 -3.12
N SER A 194 -41.91 19.41 -3.51
CA SER A 194 -41.13 20.64 -3.64
C SER A 194 -40.70 21.31 -2.33
N SER A 195 -41.23 20.87 -1.18
CA SER A 195 -40.62 21.15 0.14
C SER A 195 -39.24 20.51 0.32
N GLY A 196 -38.85 19.57 -0.55
CA GLY A 196 -37.72 18.68 -0.37
C GLY A 196 -38.07 17.41 0.41
N ARG A 197 -39.31 17.24 0.88
CA ARG A 197 -39.77 15.97 1.48
C ARG A 197 -39.84 14.87 0.42
N VAL A 198 -39.47 13.66 0.87
CA VAL A 198 -39.61 12.40 0.15
C VAL A 198 -40.48 11.49 1.01
N VAL A 199 -41.55 10.96 0.42
CA VAL A 199 -42.43 9.97 1.05
C VAL A 199 -42.15 8.63 0.38
N ALA A 200 -41.84 7.61 1.17
CA ALA A 200 -41.63 6.24 0.71
C ALA A 200 -42.58 5.29 1.43
N TRP A 201 -43.24 4.42 0.67
CA TRP A 201 -43.97 3.27 1.18
C TRP A 201 -43.10 2.02 1.05
N THR A 202 -42.95 1.27 2.13
CA THR A 202 -42.03 0.10 2.21
C THR A 202 -42.79 -1.24 2.31
N GLY A 203 -43.96 -1.32 1.68
CA GLY A 203 -44.88 -2.46 1.76
C GLY A 203 -45.54 -2.70 3.13
N THR A 204 -45.00 -2.11 4.21
CA THR A 204 -45.44 -2.30 5.59
C THR A 204 -45.58 -1.00 6.39
N LYS A 205 -44.77 0.02 6.07
CA LYS A 205 -44.78 1.33 6.75
C LYS A 205 -44.42 2.47 5.80
N PHE A 206 -44.95 3.65 6.09
CA PHE A 206 -44.50 4.90 5.49
C PHE A 206 -43.24 5.40 6.20
N LEU A 207 -42.25 5.84 5.43
CA LEU A 207 -41.08 6.55 5.90
C LEU A 207 -40.96 7.88 5.16
N GLU A 208 -40.58 8.92 5.89
CA GLU A 208 -40.47 10.28 5.37
C GLU A 208 -39.10 10.83 5.72
N PHE A 209 -38.40 11.42 4.74
CA PHE A 209 -37.11 12.09 4.94
C PHE A 209 -37.02 13.34 4.07
N SER A 210 -36.03 14.20 4.32
CA SER A 210 -35.79 15.40 3.52
C SER A 210 -34.61 15.16 2.59
N ALA A 211 -34.84 15.26 1.28
CA ALA A 211 -33.78 15.33 0.26
C ALA A 211 -32.86 16.56 0.45
N ARG A 212 -33.25 17.51 1.32
CA ARG A 212 -32.44 18.68 1.74
C ARG A 212 -31.66 18.44 3.05
N SER A 213 -31.83 17.31 3.74
CA SER A 213 -30.96 16.97 4.89
C SER A 213 -29.55 16.59 4.41
N GLY A 214 -28.59 16.58 5.33
CA GLY A 214 -27.22 16.13 5.03
C GLY A 214 -27.15 14.66 4.56
N ILE A 215 -28.17 13.87 4.91
CA ILE A 215 -28.34 12.49 4.44
C ILE A 215 -29.08 12.45 3.10
N GLY A 216 -30.23 13.12 2.98
CA GLY A 216 -31.04 13.07 1.76
C GLY A 216 -30.35 13.70 0.54
N SER A 217 -29.49 14.70 0.75
CA SER A 217 -28.67 15.29 -0.31
C SER A 217 -27.59 14.31 -0.81
N ARG A 218 -26.92 13.57 0.09
CA ARG A 218 -26.01 12.46 -0.26
C ARG A 218 -26.73 11.31 -0.94
N TRP A 219 -27.96 10.98 -0.53
CA TRP A 219 -28.79 9.96 -1.18
C TRP A 219 -29.09 10.35 -2.63
N ALA A 220 -29.58 11.58 -2.87
CA ALA A 220 -29.82 12.09 -4.21
C ALA A 220 -28.52 12.11 -5.05
N ALA A 221 -27.42 12.62 -4.51
CA ALA A 221 -26.12 12.66 -5.17
C ALA A 221 -25.49 11.28 -5.40
N ALA A 222 -25.97 10.23 -4.74
CA ALA A 222 -25.57 8.84 -4.98
C ALA A 222 -26.40 8.14 -6.07
N GLY A 223 -27.36 8.83 -6.71
CA GLY A 223 -28.31 8.22 -7.65
C GLY A 223 -29.60 7.71 -7.00
N GLY A 224 -29.86 8.11 -5.76
CA GLY A 224 -31.14 7.91 -5.06
C GLY A 224 -31.62 6.46 -5.03
N GLU A 225 -32.90 6.28 -5.36
CA GLU A 225 -33.62 5.02 -5.34
C GLU A 225 -33.03 3.94 -6.26
N ALA A 226 -32.37 4.31 -7.36
CA ALA A 226 -31.75 3.34 -8.26
C ALA A 226 -30.57 2.63 -7.58
N VAL A 227 -29.71 3.41 -6.90
CA VAL A 227 -28.45 2.94 -6.32
C VAL A 227 -28.61 2.48 -4.88
N LEU A 228 -29.36 3.20 -4.05
CA LEU A 228 -29.55 2.89 -2.63
C LEU A 228 -30.88 2.21 -2.29
N GLY A 229 -31.88 2.32 -3.17
CA GLY A 229 -33.25 1.88 -2.88
C GLY A 229 -33.99 2.80 -1.92
N LEU A 230 -35.09 2.30 -1.37
CA LEU A 230 -35.92 3.01 -0.40
C LEU A 230 -35.23 3.07 0.99
N PRO A 231 -35.55 4.08 1.83
CA PRO A 231 -35.20 4.02 3.25
C PRO A 231 -35.92 2.83 3.90
N VAL A 232 -35.28 2.14 4.83
CA VAL A 232 -35.89 1.06 5.64
C VAL A 232 -36.03 1.43 7.13
N ALA A 233 -35.40 2.53 7.54
CA ALA A 233 -35.57 3.17 8.83
C ALA A 233 -35.67 4.70 8.68
N ALA A 234 -36.17 5.39 9.71
CA ALA A 234 -36.08 6.84 9.81
C ALA A 234 -34.62 7.30 10.00
N GLU A 235 -34.34 8.57 9.73
CA GLU A 235 -33.05 9.20 10.06
C GLU A 235 -32.86 9.23 11.59
N ALA A 236 -31.73 8.70 12.07
CA ALA A 236 -31.41 8.54 13.49
C ALA A 236 -30.19 9.41 13.85
N CYS A 237 -30.43 10.46 14.62
CA CYS A 237 -29.44 11.43 15.07
C CYS A 237 -28.96 11.18 16.51
N GLY A 238 -27.91 11.90 16.92
CA GLY A 238 -27.30 11.74 18.25
C GLY A 238 -26.04 10.85 18.24
N LEU A 239 -25.46 10.59 17.07
CA LEU A 239 -24.16 9.95 16.97
C LEU A 239 -23.05 10.92 17.43
N LYS A 240 -21.87 10.35 17.73
CA LYS A 240 -20.63 11.08 18.06
C LYS A 240 -20.41 12.30 17.14
N ALA A 241 -20.03 13.44 17.72
CA ALA A 241 -19.91 14.73 17.03
C ALA A 241 -21.22 15.21 16.36
N SER A 242 -22.37 14.98 17.02
CA SER A 242 -23.71 15.40 16.56
C SER A 242 -24.09 14.88 15.18
N GLY A 243 -23.63 13.67 14.84
CA GLY A 243 -23.94 13.03 13.57
C GLY A 243 -25.30 12.33 13.54
N CYS A 244 -25.72 11.98 12.34
CA CYS A 244 -26.92 11.20 12.05
C CYS A 244 -26.59 10.06 11.08
N PHE A 245 -27.43 9.03 11.03
CA PHE A 245 -27.39 8.02 9.97
C PHE A 245 -28.78 7.59 9.54
N GLN A 246 -28.88 7.04 8.33
CA GLN A 246 -30.10 6.39 7.85
C GLN A 246 -29.74 5.13 7.07
N GLN A 247 -30.55 4.08 7.25
CA GLN A 247 -30.43 2.84 6.50
C GLN A 247 -31.42 2.83 5.33
N PHE A 248 -30.90 2.48 4.17
CA PHE A 248 -31.61 2.21 2.93
C PHE A 248 -31.48 0.72 2.59
N ASP A 249 -32.25 0.24 1.62
CA ASP A 249 -32.27 -1.14 1.13
C ASP A 249 -30.84 -1.68 0.84
N LYS A 250 -30.04 -0.92 0.08
CA LYS A 250 -28.72 -1.37 -0.42
C LYS A 250 -27.52 -0.82 0.35
N GLY A 251 -27.71 0.04 1.36
CA GLY A 251 -26.60 0.69 2.05
C GLY A 251 -27.01 1.61 3.20
N GLN A 252 -26.03 2.22 3.86
CA GLN A 252 -26.25 3.19 4.94
C GLN A 252 -25.56 4.50 4.60
N ILE A 253 -26.22 5.63 4.85
CA ILE A 253 -25.57 6.94 4.81
C ILE A 253 -25.32 7.38 6.25
N TYR A 254 -24.08 7.79 6.52
CA TYR A 254 -23.69 8.45 7.75
C TYR A 254 -23.32 9.89 7.44
N TRP A 255 -23.81 10.82 8.24
CA TRP A 255 -23.54 12.25 8.12
C TRP A 255 -23.07 12.84 9.44
N ALA A 256 -22.13 13.79 9.39
CA ALA A 256 -21.76 14.62 10.53
C ALA A 256 -21.33 16.04 10.11
N PRO A 257 -21.50 17.05 10.99
CA PRO A 257 -21.00 18.41 10.76
C PRO A 257 -19.52 18.43 10.41
N GLY A 258 -19.13 19.23 9.41
CA GLY A 258 -17.74 19.37 8.94
C GLY A 258 -17.17 18.17 8.17
N ILE A 259 -17.84 17.01 8.19
CA ILE A 259 -17.48 15.82 7.41
C ILE A 259 -18.36 15.71 6.15
N GLY A 260 -19.66 16.03 6.28
CA GLY A 260 -20.65 15.79 5.24
C GLY A 260 -21.25 14.39 5.34
N GLY A 261 -21.98 13.98 4.30
CA GLY A 261 -22.65 12.68 4.23
C GLY A 261 -21.93 11.75 3.27
N HIS A 262 -21.75 10.49 3.67
CA HIS A 262 -21.10 9.45 2.85
C HIS A 262 -21.88 8.13 2.90
N VAL A 263 -21.86 7.41 1.78
CA VAL A 263 -22.44 6.07 1.64
C VAL A 263 -21.45 5.02 2.14
N VAL A 264 -21.93 4.03 2.91
CA VAL A 264 -21.16 2.87 3.34
C VAL A 264 -22.05 1.62 3.15
N TRP A 265 -21.56 0.61 2.42
CA TRP A 265 -22.33 -0.60 2.08
C TRP A 265 -21.51 -1.90 2.16
N GLY A 266 -22.16 -3.03 1.93
CA GLY A 266 -21.54 -4.34 1.74
C GLY A 266 -20.53 -4.76 2.83
N GLY A 267 -19.42 -5.36 2.39
CA GLY A 267 -18.36 -5.85 3.28
C GLY A 267 -17.65 -4.73 4.07
N ILE A 268 -17.51 -3.54 3.49
CA ILE A 268 -16.89 -2.39 4.17
C ILE A 268 -17.77 -1.92 5.34
N LEU A 269 -19.09 -1.78 5.12
CA LEU A 269 -20.06 -1.48 6.17
C LEU A 269 -20.01 -2.52 7.30
N GLY A 270 -20.03 -3.81 6.95
CA GLY A 270 -19.94 -4.90 7.92
C GLY A 270 -18.69 -4.81 8.78
N ARG A 271 -17.51 -4.62 8.16
CA ARG A 271 -16.24 -4.51 8.89
C ARG A 271 -16.14 -3.27 9.76
N TRP A 272 -16.65 -2.13 9.28
CA TRP A 272 -16.64 -0.87 10.02
C TRP A 272 -17.56 -0.94 11.24
N LYS A 273 -18.79 -1.43 11.07
CA LYS A 273 -19.76 -1.63 12.17
C LYS A 273 -19.25 -2.63 13.20
N ALA A 274 -18.66 -3.76 12.77
CA ALA A 274 -17.99 -4.71 13.67
C ALA A 274 -16.76 -4.13 14.39
N GLY A 275 -16.21 -3.00 13.93
CA GLY A 275 -15.17 -2.24 14.62
C GLY A 275 -15.68 -1.15 15.58
N GLY A 276 -17.00 -0.96 15.70
CA GLY A 276 -17.61 0.14 16.47
C GLY A 276 -17.98 1.38 15.65
N ALA A 277 -18.00 1.29 14.32
CA ALA A 277 -18.38 2.36 13.38
C ALA A 277 -17.71 3.72 13.70
N GLN A 278 -18.47 4.82 13.74
CA GLN A 278 -17.95 6.16 14.03
C GLN A 278 -17.33 6.31 15.43
N ASN A 279 -17.71 5.45 16.38
CA ASN A 279 -17.16 5.44 17.73
C ASN A 279 -15.74 4.85 17.76
N SER A 280 -15.38 4.04 16.77
CA SER A 280 -14.06 3.41 16.62
C SER A 280 -12.92 4.42 16.33
N VAL A 281 -11.69 3.91 16.35
CA VAL A 281 -10.48 4.63 15.92
C VAL A 281 -10.46 5.05 14.45
N LEU A 282 -11.38 4.55 13.62
CA LEU A 282 -11.53 5.02 12.24
C LEU A 282 -12.38 6.29 12.12
N GLY A 283 -13.26 6.57 13.09
CA GLY A 283 -14.23 7.66 12.95
C GLY A 283 -15.20 7.44 11.78
N TYR A 284 -15.71 8.55 11.24
CA TYR A 284 -16.61 8.54 10.09
C TYR A 284 -15.87 8.22 8.76
N PRO A 285 -16.59 7.73 7.73
CA PRO A 285 -16.12 7.83 6.35
C PRO A 285 -15.79 9.28 5.97
N VAL A 286 -14.85 9.47 5.04
CA VAL A 286 -14.47 10.79 4.48
C VAL A 286 -14.35 10.77 2.94
N THR A 287 -14.66 9.63 2.32
CA THR A 287 -14.89 9.47 0.88
C THR A 287 -16.02 8.48 0.69
N GLU A 288 -16.57 8.42 -0.52
CA GLU A 288 -17.32 7.23 -0.97
C GLU A 288 -16.38 6.03 -1.15
N GLU A 289 -16.96 4.85 -1.39
CA GLU A 289 -16.21 3.66 -1.78
C GLU A 289 -15.73 3.76 -3.24
N THR A 290 -14.43 3.51 -3.47
CA THR A 290 -13.80 3.47 -4.79
C THR A 290 -13.47 2.03 -5.16
N CYS A 291 -14.22 1.47 -6.12
CA CYS A 291 -13.98 0.15 -6.69
C CYS A 291 -13.15 0.21 -7.98
N GLY A 292 -12.87 -0.95 -8.59
CA GLY A 292 -12.03 -1.04 -9.79
C GLY A 292 -10.52 -1.07 -9.49
N LEU A 293 -10.15 -1.46 -8.26
CA LEU A 293 -8.76 -1.75 -7.91
C LEU A 293 -8.33 -3.11 -8.49
N THR A 294 -7.04 -3.42 -8.36
CA THR A 294 -6.44 -4.74 -8.63
C THR A 294 -7.26 -5.88 -8.01
N ALA A 295 -7.38 -7.01 -8.71
CA ALA A 295 -8.19 -8.16 -8.29
C ALA A 295 -9.67 -7.79 -7.95
N SER A 296 -10.24 -6.81 -8.68
CA SER A 296 -11.61 -6.32 -8.53
C SER A 296 -11.96 -5.83 -7.12
N GLY A 297 -10.96 -5.33 -6.39
CA GLY A 297 -11.16 -4.79 -5.04
C GLY A 297 -11.71 -3.37 -5.00
N CYS A 298 -12.06 -2.94 -3.78
CA CYS A 298 -12.55 -1.61 -3.46
C CYS A 298 -11.83 -1.05 -2.22
N VAL A 299 -11.89 0.27 -2.02
CA VAL A 299 -11.40 0.95 -0.82
C VAL A 299 -12.34 2.10 -0.43
N GLN A 300 -12.53 2.31 0.87
CA GLN A 300 -13.14 3.53 1.40
C GLN A 300 -12.25 4.15 2.47
N ARG A 301 -12.12 5.49 2.45
CA ARG A 301 -11.35 6.24 3.44
C ARG A 301 -12.23 6.68 4.60
N PHE A 302 -11.65 6.65 5.80
CA PHE A 302 -12.25 7.07 7.05
C PHE A 302 -11.29 8.04 7.76
N GLN A 303 -11.76 8.84 8.72
CA GLN A 303 -10.94 9.85 9.40
C GLN A 303 -9.61 9.30 9.95
N GLY A 304 -9.63 8.08 10.50
CA GLY A 304 -8.46 7.40 11.09
C GLY A 304 -7.77 6.36 10.21
N GLY A 305 -8.13 6.22 8.93
CA GLY A 305 -7.51 5.19 8.06
C GLY A 305 -8.31 4.86 6.81
N SER A 306 -8.28 3.60 6.38
CA SER A 306 -9.04 3.11 5.23
C SER A 306 -9.39 1.63 5.39
N ILE A 307 -10.52 1.22 4.82
CA ILE A 307 -10.90 -0.19 4.71
C ILE A 307 -10.72 -0.59 3.25
N PHE A 308 -9.91 -1.62 3.03
CA PHE A 308 -9.70 -2.25 1.72
C PHE A 308 -10.49 -3.56 1.68
N TRP A 309 -11.16 -3.82 0.57
CA TRP A 309 -11.89 -5.06 0.31
C TRP A 309 -11.43 -5.67 -1.01
N SER A 310 -11.39 -7.00 -1.08
CA SER A 310 -11.32 -7.76 -2.34
C SER A 310 -12.12 -9.05 -2.21
N PRO A 311 -12.55 -9.70 -3.32
CA PRO A 311 -13.19 -11.01 -3.26
C PRO A 311 -12.34 -12.09 -2.58
N ALA A 312 -11.01 -11.99 -2.67
CA ALA A 312 -10.07 -12.99 -2.16
C ALA A 312 -9.64 -12.78 -0.70
N THR A 313 -9.81 -11.58 -0.14
CA THR A 313 -9.41 -11.25 1.25
C THR A 313 -10.58 -10.88 2.14
N GLY A 314 -11.68 -10.39 1.57
CA GLY A 314 -12.67 -9.66 2.34
C GLY A 314 -12.14 -8.31 2.87
N PRO A 315 -12.87 -7.68 3.81
CA PRO A 315 -12.66 -6.30 4.24
C PRO A 315 -11.67 -6.17 5.43
N HIS A 316 -10.58 -5.43 5.23
CA HIS A 316 -9.55 -5.20 6.25
C HIS A 316 -9.16 -3.72 6.40
N VAL A 317 -8.91 -3.33 7.65
CA VAL A 317 -8.52 -1.97 8.04
C VAL A 317 -7.01 -1.77 7.90
N ALA A 318 -6.57 -0.74 7.18
CA ALA A 318 -5.21 -0.20 7.24
C ALA A 318 -5.25 1.23 7.82
N ARG A 319 -4.42 1.53 8.81
CA ARG A 319 -4.50 2.78 9.61
C ARG A 319 -3.14 3.20 10.18
N GLY A 320 -3.05 4.42 10.71
CA GLY A 320 -1.84 4.90 11.41
C GLY A 320 -0.57 4.84 10.54
N ALA A 321 0.60 4.72 11.18
CA ALA A 321 1.88 4.69 10.48
C ALA A 321 2.01 3.51 9.48
N ILE A 322 1.43 2.35 9.80
CA ILE A 322 1.39 1.17 8.92
C ILE A 322 0.53 1.47 7.68
N GLY A 323 -0.66 2.03 7.86
CA GLY A 323 -1.56 2.44 6.78
C GLY A 323 -0.97 3.56 5.91
N SER A 324 -0.26 4.51 6.51
CA SER A 324 0.49 5.54 5.77
C SER A 324 1.62 4.93 4.93
N ARG A 325 2.40 3.98 5.47
CA ARG A 325 3.46 3.31 4.70
C ARG A 325 2.90 2.46 3.56
N TYR A 326 1.83 1.71 3.82
CA TYR A 326 1.09 0.96 2.79
C TYR A 326 0.52 1.88 1.70
N SER A 327 0.00 3.06 2.08
CA SER A 327 -0.49 4.08 1.14
C SER A 327 0.64 4.60 0.25
N ALA A 328 1.78 4.97 0.85
CA ALA A 328 2.93 5.56 0.16
C ALA A 328 3.53 4.64 -0.92
N VAL A 329 3.52 3.31 -0.71
CA VAL A 329 4.02 2.35 -1.71
C VAL A 329 2.98 1.91 -2.76
N GLY A 330 1.80 2.54 -2.81
CA GLY A 330 0.76 2.26 -3.81
C GLY A 330 -0.32 1.27 -3.37
N SER A 331 -0.45 0.99 -2.07
CA SER A 331 -1.48 0.12 -1.49
C SER A 331 -1.56 -1.26 -2.17
N SER A 332 -2.73 -1.69 -2.65
CA SER A 332 -2.95 -3.02 -3.24
C SER A 332 -2.32 -3.21 -4.63
N ARG A 333 -1.77 -2.14 -5.22
CA ARG A 333 -0.94 -2.21 -6.44
C ARG A 333 0.55 -2.48 -6.13
N SER A 334 0.95 -2.37 -4.86
CA SER A 334 2.31 -2.68 -4.40
C SER A 334 2.55 -4.19 -4.31
N MET A 335 3.81 -4.61 -4.12
CA MET A 335 4.15 -6.03 -3.92
C MET A 335 3.43 -6.69 -2.71
N LEU A 336 2.91 -5.89 -1.77
CA LEU A 336 2.18 -6.39 -0.61
C LEU A 336 0.78 -6.92 -0.97
N GLY A 337 0.17 -6.45 -2.06
CA GLY A 337 -1.25 -6.74 -2.36
C GLY A 337 -2.18 -6.29 -1.24
N TYR A 338 -3.33 -6.96 -1.10
CA TYR A 338 -4.33 -6.63 -0.07
C TYR A 338 -3.87 -7.01 1.35
N PRO A 339 -4.36 -6.32 2.40
CA PRO A 339 -4.20 -6.79 3.77
C PRO A 339 -4.93 -8.14 3.97
N LEU A 340 -4.40 -8.99 4.85
CA LEU A 340 -4.99 -10.28 5.25
C LEU A 340 -5.54 -10.26 6.69
N ALA A 341 -5.32 -9.15 7.40
CA ALA A 341 -5.75 -8.92 8.76
C ALA A 341 -5.83 -7.41 8.99
N SER A 342 -6.49 -6.99 10.08
CA SER A 342 -6.23 -5.68 10.67
C SER A 342 -4.85 -5.66 11.36
N GLU A 343 -4.31 -4.47 11.57
CA GLU A 343 -3.14 -4.24 12.42
C GLU A 343 -3.30 -4.90 13.80
N THR A 344 -2.24 -5.57 14.25
CA THR A 344 -2.13 -6.23 15.57
C THR A 344 -1.01 -5.54 16.36
N CYS A 345 -1.38 -4.82 17.42
CA CYS A 345 -0.45 -4.16 18.35
C CYS A 345 -0.14 -5.04 19.57
N GLY A 346 0.72 -4.56 20.47
CA GLY A 346 1.21 -5.36 21.61
C GLY A 346 2.37 -6.30 21.25
N GLN A 347 3.09 -5.99 20.16
CA GLN A 347 4.36 -6.63 19.86
C GLN A 347 5.46 -6.12 20.82
N ALA A 348 6.64 -6.75 20.79
CA ALA A 348 7.80 -6.30 21.56
C ALA A 348 8.08 -4.79 21.37
N ALA A 349 8.59 -4.11 22.41
CA ALA A 349 8.79 -2.65 22.42
C ALA A 349 7.54 -1.82 22.02
N SER A 350 6.35 -2.30 22.43
CA SER A 350 5.04 -1.66 22.19
C SER A 350 4.69 -1.44 20.71
N GLY A 351 5.28 -2.22 19.81
CA GLY A 351 5.05 -2.10 18.37
C GLY A 351 3.77 -2.79 17.88
N CYS A 352 3.56 -2.69 16.57
CA CYS A 352 2.44 -3.27 15.85
C CYS A 352 2.91 -3.95 14.55
N VAL A 353 2.13 -4.90 14.06
CA VAL A 353 2.36 -5.59 12.78
C VAL A 353 1.05 -5.73 12.01
N GLN A 354 1.10 -5.60 10.69
CA GLN A 354 -0.01 -5.97 9.81
C GLN A 354 0.46 -6.94 8.72
N ARG A 355 -0.38 -7.95 8.43
CA ARG A 355 -0.15 -8.96 7.39
C ARG A 355 -0.84 -8.56 6.09
N PHE A 356 -0.16 -8.79 4.97
CA PHE A 356 -0.65 -8.57 3.61
C PHE A 356 -0.36 -9.80 2.75
N GLN A 357 -0.96 -9.88 1.56
CA GLN A 357 -0.76 -10.99 0.61
C GLN A 357 0.72 -11.22 0.23
N GLY A 358 1.56 -10.18 0.29
CA GLY A 358 2.97 -10.20 -0.11
C GLY A 358 4.01 -10.09 1.00
N GLY A 359 3.60 -10.01 2.27
CA GLY A 359 4.53 -9.84 3.38
C GLY A 359 3.88 -9.17 4.59
N ARG A 360 4.68 -8.42 5.35
CA ARG A 360 4.25 -7.71 6.56
C ARG A 360 4.75 -6.27 6.54
N ILE A 361 4.02 -5.40 7.23
CA ILE A 361 4.57 -4.11 7.68
C ILE A 361 4.69 -4.20 9.20
N TYR A 362 5.89 -3.90 9.69
CA TYR A 362 6.19 -3.77 11.12
C TYR A 362 6.33 -2.30 11.48
N TRP A 363 5.85 -1.91 12.65
CA TRP A 363 6.03 -0.59 13.22
C TRP A 363 6.45 -0.67 14.69
N SER A 364 7.35 0.20 15.11
CA SER A 364 7.59 0.50 16.52
C SER A 364 7.76 2.02 16.72
N PRO A 365 7.59 2.53 17.96
CA PRO A 365 7.85 3.94 18.27
C PRO A 365 9.28 4.40 17.96
N THR A 366 10.26 3.48 17.94
CA THR A 366 11.69 3.80 17.74
C THR A 366 12.18 3.63 16.30
N THR A 367 11.47 2.87 15.47
CA THR A 367 11.87 2.60 14.08
C THR A 367 10.98 3.25 13.04
N GLY A 368 9.72 3.56 13.36
CA GLY A 368 8.71 3.84 12.32
C GLY A 368 8.28 2.56 11.59
N ALA A 369 7.60 2.72 10.45
CA ALA A 369 6.93 1.64 9.72
C ALA A 369 7.73 1.17 8.48
N TRP A 370 8.05 -0.13 8.44
CA TRP A 370 8.94 -0.75 7.43
C TRP A 370 8.36 -2.04 6.85
N ILE A 371 8.66 -2.30 5.58
CA ILE A 371 8.10 -3.41 4.81
C ILE A 371 9.05 -4.61 4.85
N SER A 372 8.53 -5.78 5.24
CA SER A 372 9.23 -7.06 5.30
C SER A 372 8.61 -7.99 4.24
N GLY A 373 9.36 -8.29 3.17
CA GLY A 373 8.88 -9.02 1.98
C GLY A 373 9.21 -10.51 1.98
N ARG A 374 8.59 -11.27 1.06
CA ARG A 374 8.51 -12.75 1.13
C ARG A 374 9.85 -13.48 1.31
N GLY A 375 10.94 -13.00 0.70
CA GLY A 375 12.25 -13.67 0.71
C GLY A 375 12.96 -13.61 2.07
N ILE A 376 12.61 -12.61 2.87
CA ILE A 376 13.24 -12.29 4.15
C ILE A 376 12.26 -12.49 5.33
N ASP A 377 11.00 -12.08 5.20
CA ASP A 377 10.00 -12.05 6.27
C ASP A 377 9.81 -13.41 6.97
N SER A 378 9.72 -14.49 6.20
CA SER A 378 9.61 -15.85 6.73
C SER A 378 10.84 -16.26 7.56
N LYS A 379 12.05 -15.80 7.17
CA LYS A 379 13.27 -16.04 7.94
C LYS A 379 13.34 -15.16 9.18
N PHE A 380 12.95 -13.88 9.08
CA PHE A 380 12.87 -12.95 10.21
C PHE A 380 11.97 -13.51 11.33
N ILE A 381 10.78 -14.01 10.97
CA ILE A 381 9.86 -14.64 11.92
C ILE A 381 10.46 -15.91 12.53
N SER A 382 11.13 -16.76 11.74
CA SER A 382 11.84 -17.94 12.26
C SER A 382 13.01 -17.60 13.22
N ALA A 383 13.50 -16.35 13.19
CA ALA A 383 14.54 -15.83 14.07
C ALA A 383 13.97 -15.07 15.29
N GLY A 384 12.68 -15.23 15.59
CA GLY A 384 11.98 -14.57 16.71
C GLY A 384 11.31 -13.25 16.36
N GLY A 385 11.37 -12.80 15.10
CA GLY A 385 10.77 -11.55 14.66
C GLY A 385 11.26 -10.33 15.46
N PRO A 386 10.42 -9.32 15.73
CA PRO A 386 10.83 -8.12 16.45
C PRO A 386 11.24 -8.33 17.91
N GLY A 387 10.88 -9.47 18.52
CA GLY A 387 11.37 -9.87 19.84
C GLY A 387 12.71 -10.62 19.81
N GLY A 388 13.18 -11.01 18.62
CA GLY A 388 14.41 -11.76 18.42
C GLY A 388 15.68 -10.91 18.50
N SER A 389 16.82 -11.54 18.24
CA SER A 389 18.15 -10.91 18.31
C SER A 389 18.29 -9.68 17.39
N LEU A 390 17.61 -9.65 16.25
CA LEU A 390 17.65 -8.55 15.29
C LEU A 390 16.90 -7.27 15.71
N GLY A 391 15.82 -7.40 16.51
CA GLY A 391 14.87 -6.31 16.76
C GLY A 391 13.99 -5.99 15.55
N TYR A 392 13.46 -4.77 15.48
CA TYR A 392 12.64 -4.30 14.36
C TYR A 392 13.46 -4.06 13.09
N PRO A 393 12.84 -4.13 11.89
CA PRO A 393 13.45 -3.58 10.68
C PRO A 393 13.63 -2.07 10.81
N ILE A 394 14.72 -1.55 10.22
CA ILE A 394 15.03 -0.11 10.13
C ILE A 394 15.10 0.38 8.67
N ALA A 395 14.93 -0.53 7.72
CA ALA A 395 14.79 -0.29 6.29
C ALA A 395 13.76 -1.27 5.70
N SER A 396 13.24 -0.99 4.51
CA SER A 396 12.47 -1.97 3.72
C SER A 396 13.43 -2.93 3.01
N GLU A 397 12.97 -4.12 2.63
CA GLU A 397 13.75 -5.05 1.79
C GLU A 397 14.17 -4.38 0.46
N ARG A 398 15.49 -4.38 0.17
CA ARG A 398 16.08 -3.85 -1.06
C ARG A 398 16.72 -4.98 -1.86
N CYS A 399 16.39 -5.09 -3.14
CA CYS A 399 16.91 -6.11 -4.04
C CYS A 399 17.73 -5.51 -5.19
N VAL A 400 18.84 -6.17 -5.54
CA VAL A 400 19.67 -5.87 -6.72
C VAL A 400 19.95 -7.19 -7.44
N GLY A 401 19.44 -7.32 -8.67
CA GLY A 401 19.52 -8.58 -9.41
C GLY A 401 18.78 -9.73 -8.71
N SER A 402 19.49 -10.81 -8.38
CA SER A 402 18.95 -12.00 -7.71
C SER A 402 19.34 -12.10 -6.22
N ALA A 403 19.73 -10.98 -5.61
CA ALA A 403 20.03 -10.84 -4.20
C ALA A 403 19.20 -9.71 -3.56
N CYS A 404 18.81 -9.89 -2.29
CA CYS A 404 18.08 -8.93 -1.49
C CYS A 404 18.68 -8.81 -0.09
N VAL A 405 18.51 -7.64 0.54
CA VAL A 405 18.92 -7.39 1.92
C VAL A 405 17.88 -6.54 2.66
N GLN A 406 17.75 -6.77 3.96
CA GLN A 406 16.99 -5.91 4.86
C GLN A 406 17.75 -5.69 6.16
N SER A 407 17.82 -4.43 6.57
CA SER A 407 18.50 -3.98 7.78
C SER A 407 17.55 -3.91 8.97
N TYR A 408 18.04 -4.32 10.13
CA TYR A 408 17.35 -4.36 11.41
C TYR A 408 18.15 -3.62 12.48
N GLN A 409 17.53 -3.31 13.62
CA GLN A 409 18.16 -2.58 14.73
C GLN A 409 19.49 -3.19 15.20
N ARG A 410 19.69 -4.51 15.05
CA ARG A 410 20.88 -5.24 15.51
C ARG A 410 21.43 -6.26 14.50
N GLY A 411 21.22 -6.04 13.20
CA GLY A 411 21.80 -6.88 12.16
C GLY A 411 21.17 -6.75 10.77
N GLU A 412 21.50 -7.69 9.90
CA GLU A 412 21.01 -7.76 8.51
C GLU A 412 20.42 -9.16 8.25
N ILE A 413 19.40 -9.25 7.41
CA ILE A 413 19.04 -10.50 6.73
C ILE A 413 19.29 -10.32 5.24
N THR A 414 20.02 -11.26 4.63
CA THR A 414 20.17 -11.32 3.17
C THR A 414 19.43 -12.52 2.60
N TRP A 415 18.87 -12.39 1.41
CA TRP A 415 18.48 -13.52 0.57
C TRP A 415 19.25 -13.50 -0.75
N SER A 416 19.57 -14.67 -1.29
CA SER A 416 19.97 -14.82 -2.69
C SER A 416 19.60 -16.19 -3.23
N ARG A 417 19.43 -16.30 -4.56
CA ARG A 417 19.10 -17.57 -5.21
C ARG A 417 20.15 -18.68 -4.99
N SER A 418 21.43 -18.33 -4.76
CA SER A 418 22.53 -19.28 -4.58
C SER A 418 22.86 -19.62 -3.12
N ALA A 419 22.64 -18.71 -2.17
CA ALA A 419 23.01 -18.90 -0.77
C ALA A 419 21.81 -19.00 0.21
N GLY A 420 20.57 -18.89 -0.30
CA GLY A 420 19.35 -18.90 0.51
C GLY A 420 19.20 -17.64 1.38
N THR A 421 18.35 -17.71 2.42
CA THR A 421 18.19 -16.63 3.41
C THR A 421 19.14 -16.82 4.59
N ARG A 422 20.02 -15.84 4.83
CA ARG A 422 21.05 -15.86 5.89
C ARG A 422 20.85 -14.65 6.82
N VAL A 423 21.09 -14.87 8.12
CA VAL A 423 20.95 -13.87 9.19
C VAL A 423 22.34 -13.50 9.70
N TYR A 424 22.61 -12.22 9.87
CA TYR A 424 23.85 -11.69 10.41
C TYR A 424 23.56 -10.77 11.58
N GLY A 425 24.21 -11.01 12.73
CA GLY A 425 24.25 -10.05 13.83
C GLY A 425 25.30 -8.95 13.59
N MET A 426 25.23 -7.89 14.39
CA MET A 426 26.19 -6.76 14.32
C MET A 426 27.65 -7.20 14.29
N SER A 427 28.43 -6.53 13.43
CA SER A 427 29.87 -6.70 13.22
C SER A 427 30.44 -5.46 12.53
N GLU A 428 31.76 -5.33 12.44
CA GLU A 428 32.41 -4.16 11.82
C GLU A 428 32.02 -3.93 10.35
N CYS A 429 31.54 -4.96 9.61
CA CYS A 429 30.93 -4.76 8.29
C CYS A 429 29.74 -3.78 8.31
N HIS A 430 28.96 -3.75 9.41
CA HIS A 430 27.82 -2.85 9.55
C HIS A 430 28.26 -1.38 9.71
N LYS A 431 29.50 -1.12 10.18
CA LYS A 431 30.10 0.22 10.19
C LYS A 431 30.37 0.77 8.77
N LEU A 432 30.38 -0.10 7.76
CA LEU A 432 30.43 0.30 6.34
C LEU A 432 29.05 0.72 5.81
N ASN A 433 27.96 0.24 6.42
CA ASN A 433 26.58 0.49 5.97
C ASN A 433 26.01 1.81 6.55
N ASN A 434 26.39 2.15 7.77
CA ASN A 434 25.81 3.26 8.55
C ASN A 434 26.70 4.53 8.64
N GLY A 435 27.72 4.65 7.78
CA GLY A 435 28.60 5.82 7.75
C GLY A 435 29.60 5.95 8.92
N GLN A 436 29.71 4.94 9.80
CA GLN A 436 30.69 4.96 10.89
C GLN A 436 32.13 4.68 10.43
N SER A 437 32.36 4.17 9.22
CA SER A 437 33.73 4.12 8.68
C SER A 437 34.26 5.51 8.34
N LYS A 438 35.53 5.76 8.68
CA LYS A 438 36.28 6.97 8.31
C LYS A 438 36.80 6.91 6.88
N TYR A 439 36.77 5.75 6.21
CA TYR A 439 37.28 5.57 4.86
C TYR A 439 36.22 5.00 3.89
N PRO A 440 36.15 5.49 2.64
CA PRO A 440 35.19 5.01 1.66
C PRO A 440 35.51 3.58 1.18
N THR A 441 34.45 2.79 0.97
CA THR A 441 34.50 1.49 0.28
C THR A 441 34.50 1.61 -1.24
N HIS A 442 34.21 2.81 -1.77
CA HIS A 442 34.09 3.10 -3.21
C HIS A 442 33.13 2.16 -3.98
N GLY A 443 32.12 1.58 -3.30
CA GLY A 443 31.16 0.68 -3.94
C GLY A 443 31.72 -0.71 -4.28
N ALA A 444 32.82 -1.12 -3.65
CA ALA A 444 33.42 -2.44 -3.84
C ALA A 444 32.42 -3.61 -3.64
N ASN A 445 32.66 -4.71 -4.34
CA ASN A 445 31.93 -5.95 -4.12
C ASN A 445 32.32 -6.56 -2.77
N ARG A 446 33.59 -6.41 -2.37
CA ARG A 446 34.18 -6.98 -1.17
C ARG A 446 35.17 -6.04 -0.51
N VAL A 447 35.23 -6.10 0.82
CA VAL A 447 36.10 -5.25 1.66
C VAL A 447 36.73 -6.12 2.74
N LEU A 448 38.07 -6.19 2.79
CA LEU A 448 38.76 -6.71 3.96
C LEU A 448 39.00 -5.56 4.94
N LEU A 449 38.46 -5.68 6.15
CA LEU A 449 38.75 -4.79 7.27
C LEU A 449 39.87 -5.42 8.10
N THR A 450 41.01 -4.75 8.20
CA THR A 450 42.18 -5.22 8.95
C THR A 450 42.56 -4.22 10.02
N TRP A 451 42.47 -4.60 11.30
CA TRP A 451 42.75 -3.66 12.39
C TRP A 451 43.44 -4.24 13.60
N THR A 452 44.23 -3.38 14.24
CA THR A 452 44.83 -3.59 15.55
C THR A 452 44.04 -2.82 16.63
N SER A 453 44.27 -3.16 17.89
CA SER A 453 43.72 -2.42 19.03
C SER A 453 44.28 -0.99 19.15
N GLY A 454 45.53 -0.78 18.75
CA GLY A 454 46.22 0.51 18.78
C GLY A 454 47.47 0.56 17.90
N TYR A 455 48.15 1.71 17.90
CA TYR A 455 49.47 1.86 17.26
C TYR A 455 50.53 1.07 18.03
N GLY A 456 51.63 0.66 17.38
CA GLY A 456 52.65 -0.20 18.00
C GLY A 456 52.27 -1.68 18.16
N VAL A 457 51.03 -2.06 17.85
CA VAL A 457 50.54 -3.44 17.91
C VAL A 457 50.58 -4.08 16.53
N SER A 458 51.23 -5.24 16.40
CA SER A 458 51.39 -5.96 15.12
C SER A 458 50.36 -7.07 14.89
N HIS A 459 49.69 -7.57 15.95
CA HIS A 459 48.60 -8.56 15.82
C HIS A 459 47.28 -7.88 15.43
N ALA A 460 46.59 -8.42 14.44
CA ALA A 460 45.44 -7.78 13.81
C ALA A 460 44.23 -8.73 13.66
N THR A 461 43.03 -8.21 13.89
CA THR A 461 41.79 -8.83 13.43
C THR A 461 41.59 -8.54 11.95
N ASN A 462 41.15 -9.55 11.20
CA ASN A 462 40.82 -9.47 9.79
C ASN A 462 39.37 -9.95 9.57
N LEU A 463 38.49 -9.06 9.08
CA LEU A 463 37.09 -9.36 8.78
C LEU A 463 36.81 -9.10 7.29
N TYR A 464 36.47 -10.14 6.54
CA TYR A 464 36.15 -10.02 5.13
C TYR A 464 34.65 -9.85 4.95
N CYS A 465 34.26 -8.68 4.46
CA CYS A 465 32.88 -8.29 4.19
C CYS A 465 32.55 -8.46 2.71
N MET A 466 31.35 -8.94 2.42
CA MET A 466 30.77 -9.01 1.07
C MET A 466 29.57 -8.07 0.95
N ASN A 467 29.47 -7.39 -0.17
CA ASN A 467 28.36 -6.53 -0.55
C ASN A 467 27.22 -7.41 -1.08
N VAL A 468 26.06 -7.36 -0.42
CA VAL A 468 24.84 -8.04 -0.85
C VAL A 468 23.75 -6.99 -1.00
N ALA A 469 23.28 -6.81 -2.24
CA ALA A 469 22.29 -5.80 -2.62
C ALA A 469 22.58 -4.38 -2.09
N GLY A 470 23.86 -4.00 -1.99
CA GLY A 470 24.30 -2.67 -1.56
C GLY A 470 24.52 -2.52 -0.04
N ALA A 471 24.58 -3.61 0.73
CA ALA A 471 24.94 -3.60 2.15
C ALA A 471 26.03 -4.65 2.44
N TYR A 472 27.00 -4.32 3.29
CA TYR A 472 28.12 -5.19 3.64
C TYR A 472 27.77 -6.10 4.82
N VAL A 473 27.92 -7.41 4.62
CA VAL A 473 27.76 -8.46 5.64
C VAL A 473 29.03 -9.32 5.72
N PRO A 474 29.33 -9.95 6.87
CA PRO A 474 30.55 -10.75 7.02
C PRO A 474 30.48 -12.06 6.24
N ASP A 475 31.57 -12.39 5.54
CA ASP A 475 31.84 -13.69 4.92
C ASP A 475 32.62 -14.57 5.91
N TRP A 476 33.77 -14.08 6.39
CA TRP A 476 34.57 -14.70 7.46
C TRP A 476 35.35 -13.69 8.29
N ARG A 477 35.83 -14.14 9.46
CA ARG A 477 36.76 -13.44 10.36
C ARG A 477 37.94 -14.36 10.69
N THR A 478 39.15 -13.82 10.73
CA THR A 478 40.36 -14.51 11.21
C THR A 478 41.28 -13.52 11.91
N ASP A 479 42.35 -14.01 12.54
CA ASP A 479 43.47 -13.18 12.99
C ASP A 479 44.60 -13.16 11.96
N GLY A 480 45.58 -12.28 12.17
CA GLY A 480 46.69 -12.04 11.25
C GLY A 480 47.74 -11.14 11.88
N TYR A 481 48.78 -10.83 11.11
CA TYR A 481 49.71 -9.77 11.48
C TYR A 481 49.79 -8.67 10.42
N VAL A 482 50.20 -7.50 10.88
CA VAL A 482 50.56 -6.34 10.05
C VAL A 482 52.06 -6.09 10.19
N GLY A 483 52.54 -4.88 9.86
CA GLY A 483 53.91 -4.47 10.12
C GLY A 483 54.32 -4.70 11.58
N ALA A 484 55.59 -5.03 11.83
CA ALA A 484 56.09 -5.33 13.17
C ALA A 484 55.99 -4.14 14.15
N SER A 485 56.06 -2.89 13.64
CA SER A 485 55.79 -1.66 14.39
C SER A 485 54.29 -1.31 14.47
N GLY A 486 53.42 -2.20 13.97
CA GLY A 486 51.98 -1.99 13.85
C GLY A 486 51.60 -1.04 12.71
N PHE A 487 50.45 -0.40 12.84
CA PHE A 487 50.03 0.67 11.92
C PHE A 487 50.81 1.97 12.15
N LYS A 488 51.02 2.70 11.06
CA LYS A 488 51.66 4.02 11.03
C LYS A 488 50.85 5.07 11.81
N PRO A 489 51.42 5.74 12.84
CA PRO A 489 50.77 6.84 13.54
C PRO A 489 50.66 8.12 12.69
N PRO A 490 49.75 9.06 13.04
CA PRO A 490 49.68 10.38 12.42
C PRO A 490 50.97 11.19 12.62
N GLY A 491 51.33 12.05 11.66
CA GLY A 491 52.52 12.92 11.72
C GLY A 491 53.86 12.21 11.49
N VAL A 492 53.97 10.92 11.80
CA VAL A 492 55.15 10.10 11.49
C VAL A 492 55.28 9.97 9.96
N PRO A 493 56.47 10.18 9.34
CA PRO A 493 56.70 9.83 7.95
C PRO A 493 56.49 8.33 7.69
N SER A 494 56.18 7.90 6.46
CA SER A 494 56.24 6.46 6.16
C SER A 494 57.70 6.00 6.22
N GLY A 495 58.55 6.77 5.52
CA GLY A 495 59.88 6.33 5.13
C GLY A 495 59.81 5.12 4.19
N PRO A 496 60.97 4.51 3.91
CA PRO A 496 60.99 3.16 3.37
C PRO A 496 60.41 2.18 4.40
N THR A 497 60.02 0.99 3.96
CA THR A 497 59.48 -0.12 4.79
C THR A 497 60.40 -0.58 5.92
N ARG A 498 61.63 -0.05 6.02
CA ARG A 498 62.57 -0.20 7.14
C ARG A 498 61.97 0.15 8.51
N ASN A 499 60.98 1.04 8.56
CA ASN A 499 60.30 1.40 9.82
C ASN A 499 59.27 0.35 10.28
N LEU A 500 59.04 -0.70 9.48
CA LEU A 500 58.14 -1.84 9.75
C LEU A 500 56.68 -1.44 10.07
N TYR A 501 56.20 -0.30 9.56
CA TYR A 501 54.83 0.18 9.72
C TYR A 501 53.93 -0.24 8.55
N SER A 502 52.72 -0.72 8.85
CA SER A 502 51.65 -0.80 7.86
C SER A 502 50.99 0.55 7.62
N PRO A 503 50.59 0.87 6.37
CA PRO A 503 49.88 2.11 6.06
C PRO A 503 48.44 2.08 6.58
N THR A 504 47.89 3.26 6.86
CA THR A 504 46.50 3.44 7.33
C THR A 504 45.65 4.07 6.23
N GLY A 505 44.58 3.40 5.76
CA GLY A 505 43.69 3.91 4.72
C GLY A 505 42.80 2.86 4.03
N SER A 506 42.18 3.26 2.91
CA SER A 506 41.37 2.39 2.02
C SER A 506 42.05 2.25 0.66
N TYR A 507 42.54 1.05 0.37
CA TYR A 507 43.32 0.76 -0.84
C TYR A 507 42.60 -0.27 -1.70
N SER A 508 42.60 -0.07 -3.01
CA SER A 508 42.16 -1.11 -3.96
C SER A 508 43.15 -2.27 -4.00
N VAL A 509 42.66 -3.46 -4.35
CA VAL A 509 43.49 -4.55 -4.86
C VAL A 509 43.41 -4.55 -6.38
N THR A 510 44.56 -4.83 -6.99
CA THR A 510 44.90 -4.48 -8.37
C THR A 510 45.35 -5.70 -9.15
N GLU A 511 46.39 -6.37 -8.66
CA GLU A 511 46.88 -7.64 -9.19
C GLU A 511 47.14 -8.66 -8.06
N ALA A 512 47.25 -9.93 -8.44
CA ALA A 512 47.61 -11.05 -7.58
C ALA A 512 48.86 -11.75 -8.11
N PHE A 513 49.56 -12.48 -7.25
CA PHE A 513 50.80 -13.16 -7.61
C PHE A 513 51.04 -14.41 -6.76
N GLY A 514 52.03 -15.21 -7.15
CA GLY A 514 52.46 -16.41 -6.40
C GLY A 514 53.04 -17.48 -7.32
N LEU A 515 53.05 -18.72 -6.83
CA LEU A 515 53.63 -19.87 -7.56
C LEU A 515 52.68 -20.51 -8.60
N GLY A 516 51.44 -20.03 -8.74
CA GLY A 516 50.45 -20.55 -9.70
C GLY A 516 49.03 -20.13 -9.34
N ASN A 517 48.22 -19.75 -10.34
CA ASN A 517 46.92 -19.10 -10.12
C ASN A 517 45.96 -19.99 -9.30
N PRO A 518 45.48 -19.55 -8.12
CA PRO A 518 44.58 -20.34 -7.27
C PRO A 518 43.12 -20.39 -7.76
N GLY A 519 42.81 -19.75 -8.89
CA GLY A 519 41.45 -19.51 -9.39
C GLY A 519 40.95 -18.09 -9.09
N THR A 520 41.82 -17.08 -9.12
CA THR A 520 41.44 -15.67 -8.89
C THR A 520 40.87 -15.01 -10.14
N LYS A 521 40.04 -13.98 -9.92
CA LYS A 521 39.55 -13.03 -10.94
C LYS A 521 40.42 -11.78 -11.07
N LEU A 522 41.41 -11.60 -10.19
CA LEU A 522 42.43 -10.57 -10.31
C LEU A 522 43.40 -10.93 -11.45
N PRO A 523 43.99 -9.94 -12.16
CA PRO A 523 45.17 -10.16 -13.00
C PRO A 523 46.24 -10.90 -12.20
N TYR A 524 46.59 -12.12 -12.63
CA TYR A 524 47.50 -12.98 -11.87
C TYR A 524 48.88 -13.07 -12.52
N ARG A 525 49.93 -12.91 -11.70
CA ARG A 525 51.32 -13.07 -12.09
C ARG A 525 51.95 -14.29 -11.42
N THR A 526 52.17 -15.34 -12.20
CA THR A 526 53.06 -16.43 -11.80
C THR A 526 54.48 -15.88 -11.66
N LEU A 527 55.07 -16.05 -10.48
CA LEU A 527 56.44 -15.62 -10.19
C LEU A 527 57.45 -16.58 -10.83
N ASN A 528 58.64 -16.07 -11.13
CA ASN A 528 59.77 -16.82 -11.66
C ASN A 528 61.08 -16.31 -11.01
N PRO A 529 62.24 -16.99 -11.14
CA PRO A 529 63.49 -16.59 -10.49
C PRO A 529 63.96 -15.14 -10.72
N ARG A 530 63.50 -14.46 -11.77
CA ARG A 530 63.80 -13.04 -12.06
C ARG A 530 62.82 -12.06 -11.41
N SER A 531 61.68 -12.50 -10.88
CA SER A 531 60.63 -11.64 -10.31
C SER A 531 61.12 -10.77 -9.13
N ARG A 532 61.02 -9.45 -9.27
CA ARG A 532 61.33 -8.45 -8.24
C ARG A 532 60.20 -7.45 -8.07
N TRP A 533 60.08 -6.84 -6.89
CA TRP A 533 59.39 -5.56 -6.70
C TRP A 533 60.42 -4.48 -6.40
N GLY A 534 60.42 -3.38 -7.15
CA GLY A 534 61.41 -2.31 -6.98
C GLY A 534 61.22 -1.56 -5.66
N GLY A 535 62.27 -1.45 -4.87
CA GLY A 535 62.28 -0.78 -3.56
C GLY A 535 63.31 0.34 -3.43
N ASN A 536 64.16 0.56 -4.43
CA ASN A 536 65.01 1.75 -4.51
C ASN A 536 64.21 2.99 -4.99
N PRO A 537 64.01 4.04 -4.17
CA PRO A 537 63.22 5.22 -4.55
C PRO A 537 63.87 6.11 -5.63
N TRP A 538 65.10 5.79 -6.04
CA TRP A 538 65.82 6.53 -7.08
C TRP A 538 65.78 5.84 -8.45
N THR A 539 64.94 4.81 -8.65
CA THR A 539 64.78 4.11 -9.93
C THR A 539 63.38 4.25 -10.52
N ALA A 540 63.28 4.12 -11.84
CA ALA A 540 62.00 4.05 -12.55
C ALA A 540 61.16 2.80 -12.16
N THR A 541 61.77 1.79 -11.54
CA THR A 541 61.13 0.57 -11.04
C THR A 541 60.57 0.70 -9.62
N TYR A 542 60.77 1.81 -8.90
CA TYR A 542 60.26 1.97 -7.54
C TYR A 542 58.76 1.69 -7.43
N ASN A 543 58.41 0.89 -6.43
CA ASN A 543 57.08 0.38 -6.15
C ASN A 543 56.38 -0.28 -7.36
N LYS A 544 57.12 -0.98 -8.23
CA LYS A 544 56.60 -1.72 -9.39
C LYS A 544 57.22 -3.11 -9.49
N TYR A 545 56.45 -4.07 -10.01
CA TYR A 545 57.02 -5.33 -10.50
C TYR A 545 58.00 -5.08 -11.64
N HIS A 546 59.14 -5.78 -11.63
CA HIS A 546 60.03 -5.90 -12.78
C HIS A 546 60.77 -7.25 -12.74
N GLU A 547 61.60 -7.53 -13.76
CA GLU A 547 62.41 -8.75 -13.81
C GLU A 547 63.90 -8.45 -13.89
N SER A 548 64.66 -8.99 -12.93
CA SER A 548 66.12 -8.88 -12.90
C SER A 548 66.79 -10.18 -12.47
N SER A 549 67.86 -10.55 -13.17
CA SER A 549 68.77 -11.62 -12.75
C SER A 549 69.78 -11.16 -11.69
N SER A 550 70.03 -9.84 -11.56
CA SER A 550 70.82 -9.29 -10.44
C SER A 550 69.90 -9.00 -9.24
N TRP A 551 70.42 -9.18 -8.03
CA TRP A 551 69.78 -8.71 -6.81
C TRP A 551 70.31 -7.33 -6.45
N VAL A 552 69.43 -6.34 -6.43
CA VAL A 552 69.71 -5.01 -5.87
C VAL A 552 69.18 -5.02 -4.45
N GLY A 553 70.01 -4.69 -3.45
CA GLY A 553 69.69 -4.89 -2.02
C GLY A 553 68.53 -4.07 -1.44
N TYR A 554 67.86 -3.27 -2.26
CA TYR A 554 66.63 -2.54 -1.94
C TYR A 554 65.36 -3.22 -2.49
N ASP A 555 65.51 -4.10 -3.47
CA ASP A 555 64.39 -4.68 -4.22
C ASP A 555 63.93 -6.00 -3.60
N GLU A 556 62.62 -6.17 -3.53
CA GLU A 556 62.03 -7.34 -2.89
C GLU A 556 62.11 -8.55 -3.84
N ASN A 557 62.81 -9.60 -3.40
CA ASN A 557 62.98 -10.84 -4.15
C ASN A 557 61.73 -11.73 -4.00
N MET A 558 60.65 -11.33 -4.67
CA MET A 558 59.34 -11.98 -4.58
C MET A 558 59.41 -13.50 -4.79
N TRP A 559 60.27 -13.96 -5.72
CA TRP A 559 60.47 -15.40 -5.94
C TRP A 559 61.10 -16.09 -4.74
N TRP A 560 62.18 -15.55 -4.17
CA TRP A 560 62.83 -16.15 -3.00
C TRP A 560 61.86 -16.31 -1.83
N PHE A 561 61.10 -15.25 -1.52
CA PHE A 561 60.06 -15.30 -0.49
C PHE A 561 58.93 -16.28 -0.82
N ALA A 562 58.52 -16.40 -2.09
CA ALA A 562 57.50 -17.35 -2.51
C ALA A 562 57.97 -18.81 -2.42
N SER A 563 59.18 -19.10 -2.91
CA SER A 563 59.80 -20.43 -2.82
C SER A 563 60.16 -20.82 -1.39
N GLY A 564 60.53 -19.85 -0.54
CA GLY A 564 60.79 -20.03 0.89
C GLY A 564 59.54 -20.09 1.76
N GLY A 565 58.34 -20.12 1.17
CA GLY A 565 57.07 -20.32 1.88
C GLY A 565 56.33 -19.05 2.32
N TYR A 566 56.97 -17.88 2.33
CA TYR A 566 56.39 -16.62 2.80
C TYR A 566 55.29 -16.09 1.87
N TYR A 567 55.56 -16.03 0.55
CA TYR A 567 54.66 -15.41 -0.44
C TYR A 567 54.17 -16.41 -1.50
N ARG A 568 53.85 -17.66 -1.13
CA ARG A 568 53.39 -18.70 -2.07
C ARG A 568 52.17 -18.24 -2.89
N GLN A 569 51.32 -17.41 -2.28
CA GLN A 569 50.30 -16.57 -2.92
C GLN A 569 50.28 -15.19 -2.24
N GLY A 570 49.87 -14.17 -3.00
CA GLY A 570 49.61 -12.83 -2.47
C GLY A 570 48.74 -11.97 -3.39
N ALA A 571 48.23 -10.87 -2.84
CA ALA A 571 47.50 -9.82 -3.53
C ALA A 571 48.20 -8.47 -3.31
N VAL A 572 48.30 -7.63 -4.34
CA VAL A 572 48.94 -6.32 -4.21
C VAL A 572 47.96 -5.29 -3.70
N ILE A 573 48.27 -4.71 -2.54
CA ILE A 573 47.56 -3.56 -1.99
C ILE A 573 48.04 -2.33 -2.77
N ASN A 574 47.11 -1.53 -3.28
CA ASN A 574 47.42 -0.35 -4.11
C ASN A 574 47.88 0.85 -3.26
N TYR A 575 48.83 0.62 -2.34
CA TYR A 575 49.51 1.66 -1.59
C TYR A 575 50.59 2.32 -2.44
N ASN A 576 50.66 3.65 -2.34
CA ASN A 576 51.64 4.49 -3.06
C ASN A 576 51.68 4.21 -4.59
N ARG A 577 50.51 3.96 -5.21
CA ARG A 577 50.30 3.74 -6.65
C ARG A 577 48.89 4.21 -7.07
N PRO A 578 48.65 4.56 -8.36
CA PRO A 578 49.63 4.69 -9.44
C PRO A 578 50.52 5.93 -9.30
N ASN A 579 50.05 6.95 -8.57
CA ASN A 579 50.78 8.19 -8.31
C ASN A 579 51.82 7.94 -7.22
N ILE A 580 52.98 7.44 -7.63
CA ILE A 580 54.09 7.06 -6.75
C ILE A 580 54.78 8.32 -6.21
N VAL A 581 54.78 8.47 -4.89
CA VAL A 581 55.64 9.40 -4.15
C VAL A 581 56.91 8.64 -3.76
N GLN A 582 58.07 9.20 -4.08
CA GLN A 582 59.35 8.56 -3.75
C GLN A 582 59.58 8.52 -2.23
N ASP A 583 60.18 7.43 -1.76
CA ASP A 583 60.44 7.11 -0.34
C ASP A 583 59.20 7.09 0.59
N ALA A 584 57.98 7.08 0.03
CA ALA A 584 56.75 6.96 0.81
C ALA A 584 56.37 5.51 1.17
N GLY A 585 57.16 4.52 0.74
CA GLY A 585 56.96 3.09 1.00
C GLY A 585 56.58 2.29 -0.27
N PHE A 586 56.90 1.00 -0.28
CA PHE A 586 56.73 0.10 -1.41
C PHE A 586 56.31 -1.32 -0.97
N ALA A 587 55.95 -2.19 -1.92
CA ALA A 587 55.67 -3.62 -1.74
C ALA A 587 54.67 -3.98 -0.62
N ILE A 588 53.64 -3.15 -0.41
CA ILE A 588 52.59 -3.47 0.56
C ILE A 588 51.64 -4.51 -0.06
N PHE A 589 51.67 -5.73 0.49
CA PHE A 589 50.92 -6.88 0.00
C PHE A 589 49.99 -7.47 1.07
N LEU A 590 49.03 -8.28 0.64
CA LEU A 590 48.33 -9.27 1.47
C LEU A 590 48.88 -10.65 1.09
N HIS A 591 49.44 -11.42 2.03
CA HIS A 591 50.15 -12.66 1.72
C HIS A 591 50.00 -13.75 2.79
N MET A 592 50.53 -14.94 2.48
CA MET A 592 50.55 -16.15 3.33
C MET A 592 51.58 -16.04 4.47
N ASN A 593 51.78 -17.13 5.24
CA ASN A 593 52.70 -17.19 6.38
C ASN A 593 52.42 -16.11 7.45
N LYS A 594 51.51 -16.42 8.38
CA LYS A 594 50.98 -15.51 9.42
C LYS A 594 52.03 -15.12 10.49
N VAL A 595 52.94 -14.22 10.14
CA VAL A 595 53.98 -13.63 11.00
C VAL A 595 54.08 -12.10 10.81
N PRO A 596 54.58 -11.32 11.81
CA PRO A 596 54.82 -9.89 11.66
C PRO A 596 55.66 -9.53 10.43
N THR A 597 55.30 -8.44 9.74
CA THR A 597 55.84 -8.08 8.42
C THR A 597 56.63 -6.77 8.44
N ALA A 598 57.11 -6.31 7.28
CA ALA A 598 57.64 -4.95 7.09
C ALA A 598 56.57 -3.88 6.78
N GLY A 599 55.28 -4.24 6.74
CA GLY A 599 54.17 -3.34 6.41
C GLY A 599 53.00 -4.00 5.67
N CYS A 600 53.21 -5.20 5.14
CA CYS A 600 52.19 -6.09 4.56
C CYS A 600 51.19 -6.62 5.61
N ILE A 601 50.10 -7.21 5.13
CA ILE A 601 49.17 -8.04 5.93
C ILE A 601 49.52 -9.52 5.69
N SER A 602 49.73 -10.29 6.75
CA SER A 602 49.94 -11.74 6.67
C SER A 602 48.78 -12.50 7.33
N LEU A 603 48.26 -13.51 6.61
CA LEU A 603 47.18 -14.40 7.05
C LEU A 603 47.56 -15.87 6.89
N ASP A 604 46.72 -16.76 7.40
CA ASP A 604 46.78 -18.19 7.10
C ASP A 604 46.54 -18.49 5.60
N ASP A 605 47.19 -19.52 5.07
CA ASP A 605 47.12 -19.92 3.66
C ASP A 605 45.67 -20.03 3.13
N TRP A 606 44.75 -20.55 3.94
CA TRP A 606 43.33 -20.70 3.55
C TRP A 606 42.64 -19.35 3.30
N ALA A 607 42.92 -18.35 4.14
CA ALA A 607 42.27 -17.03 4.07
C ALA A 607 42.78 -16.24 2.86
N VAL A 608 44.07 -16.37 2.53
CA VAL A 608 44.65 -15.77 1.32
C VAL A 608 44.10 -16.41 0.06
N VAL A 609 43.97 -17.74 0.01
CA VAL A 609 43.40 -18.46 -1.15
C VAL A 609 41.92 -18.11 -1.34
N ASP A 610 41.13 -18.05 -0.26
CA ASP A 610 39.72 -17.69 -0.33
C ASP A 610 39.52 -16.21 -0.73
N TYR A 611 40.30 -15.29 -0.13
CA TYR A 611 40.34 -13.89 -0.54
C TYR A 611 40.67 -13.74 -2.03
N LEU A 612 41.69 -14.44 -2.53
CA LEU A 612 42.09 -14.37 -3.94
C LEU A 612 41.01 -14.92 -4.86
N ARG A 613 40.34 -16.03 -4.51
CA ARG A 613 39.26 -16.63 -5.31
C ARG A 613 38.01 -15.73 -5.37
N LYS A 614 37.70 -15.01 -4.29
CA LYS A 614 36.49 -14.20 -4.17
C LYS A 614 36.66 -12.75 -4.63
N SER A 615 37.84 -12.14 -4.46
CA SER A 615 38.12 -10.75 -4.81
C SER A 615 38.17 -10.50 -6.32
N THR A 616 37.83 -9.27 -6.68
CA THR A 616 37.81 -8.71 -8.04
C THR A 616 38.56 -7.38 -8.10
N PRO A 617 39.07 -6.94 -9.28
CA PRO A 617 39.78 -5.67 -9.39
C PRO A 617 38.94 -4.49 -8.88
N GLY A 618 39.52 -3.68 -8.00
CA GLY A 618 38.82 -2.56 -7.36
C GLY A 618 38.20 -2.86 -5.99
N ASP A 619 38.09 -4.14 -5.60
CA ASP A 619 37.76 -4.51 -4.21
C ASP A 619 38.79 -3.95 -3.23
N ARG A 620 38.37 -3.73 -1.98
CA ARG A 620 39.12 -2.91 -1.02
C ARG A 620 39.76 -3.70 0.11
N ILE A 621 40.87 -3.16 0.60
CA ILE A 621 41.39 -3.41 1.94
C ILE A 621 41.35 -2.07 2.67
N ILE A 622 40.64 -2.04 3.80
CA ILE A 622 40.55 -0.89 4.70
C ILE A 622 41.31 -1.28 5.98
N MET A 623 42.46 -0.66 6.18
CA MET A 623 43.46 -1.10 7.15
C MET A 623 43.95 0.06 8.03
N GLY A 624 44.06 -0.16 9.34
CA GLY A 624 44.39 0.87 10.34
C GLY A 624 44.12 0.40 11.77
N THR A 625 44.45 1.21 12.78
CA THR A 625 43.98 0.95 14.16
C THR A 625 42.46 1.13 14.23
N TYR A 626 41.76 0.45 15.15
CA TYR A 626 40.28 0.52 15.25
C TYR A 626 39.77 1.98 15.34
N GLY A 627 40.39 2.80 16.19
CA GLY A 627 40.05 4.22 16.35
C GLY A 627 40.44 5.11 15.16
N SER A 628 41.35 4.66 14.27
CA SER A 628 41.63 5.35 13.00
C SER A 628 40.62 4.99 11.90
N LEU A 629 40.10 3.75 11.90
CA LEU A 629 39.16 3.28 10.87
C LEU A 629 37.70 3.67 11.13
N PHE A 630 37.31 3.80 12.40
CA PHE A 630 35.90 3.96 12.77
C PHE A 630 35.63 5.19 13.63
N ARG A 631 34.42 5.72 13.47
CA ARG A 631 33.73 6.63 14.38
C ARG A 631 32.99 5.81 15.44
#